data_AF-A0A4Q3JYP3-F1
#
_entry.id   AF-A0A4Q3JYP3-F1
#
_cell.length_a   1.000
_cell.length_b   1.000
_cell.length_c   1.000
_cell.angle_alpha   90.00
_cell.angle_beta   90.00
_cell.angle_gamma   90.00
#
_symmetry.space_group_name_H-M   'P 1'
#
loop_
_entity.id
_entity.type
_entity.pdbx_description
1 polymer ?
#
loop_
_entity_poly.entity_id
_entity_poly.type
_entity_poly.pdbx_seq_one_letter_code
_entity_poly.pdbx_strand_id
1 'polypeptide(L)' 'MPPPAPVDVVLGHHWLLELHGCSRSRLDDVAALQQDCLDAARAAGATVVEARFHRFAPHGVSGVVMLAESHLT' A
#
# COMPACT_ATOMS: atom_id res chain seq x y z
N MET A 1 7.94 43.18 -12.83
CA MET A 1 7.03 42.12 -12.35
C MET A 1 7.90 40.94 -11.96
N PRO A 2 7.88 40.46 -10.70
CA PRO A 2 8.67 39.29 -10.32
C PRO A 2 8.17 38.04 -11.08
N PRO A 3 9.05 37.07 -11.38
CA PRO A 3 8.64 35.81 -11.99
C PRO A 3 7.66 35.06 -11.07
N PRO A 4 6.71 34.28 -11.62
CA PRO A 4 5.85 33.45 -10.80
C PRO A 4 6.71 32.50 -9.96
N ALA A 5 6.38 32.36 -8.67
CA ALA A 5 7.02 31.41 -7.79
C ALA A 5 6.91 29.99 -8.40
N PRO A 6 7.92 29.13 -8.25
CA PRO A 6 7.86 27.77 -8.75
C PRO A 6 6.63 27.08 -8.17
N VAL A 7 5.84 26.49 -9.06
CA VAL A 7 4.71 25.64 -8.67
C VAL A 7 5.32 24.41 -8.02
N ASP A 8 5.03 24.16 -6.75
CA ASP A 8 5.53 22.96 -6.06
C ASP A 8 5.09 21.72 -6.83
N VAL A 9 6.05 21.05 -7.47
CA VAL A 9 5.79 19.84 -8.26
C VAL A 9 5.60 18.69 -7.27
N VAL A 10 4.37 18.16 -7.17
CA VAL A 10 4.09 17.02 -6.30
C VAL A 10 4.60 15.75 -6.98
N LEU A 11 5.56 15.06 -6.35
CA LEU A 11 6.17 13.84 -6.88
C LEU A 11 5.31 12.58 -6.69
N GLY A 12 4.34 12.62 -5.78
CA GLY A 12 3.48 11.46 -5.51
C GLY A 12 2.35 11.79 -4.54
N HIS A 13 1.35 10.92 -4.51
CA HIS A 13 0.23 10.99 -3.58
C HIS A 13 0.38 9.86 -2.55
N HIS A 14 0.23 10.18 -1.27
CA HIS A 14 0.28 9.21 -0.19
C HIS A 14 -1.07 9.22 0.56
N TRP A 15 -1.71 8.06 0.59
CA TRP A 15 -2.99 7.85 1.27
C TRP A 15 -2.77 7.04 2.54
N LEU A 16 -3.26 7.55 3.67
CA LEU A 16 -3.31 6.83 4.93
C LEU A 16 -4.78 6.53 5.25
N LEU A 17 -5.09 5.26 5.50
CA LEU A 17 -6.45 4.79 5.74
C LEU A 17 -6.52 4.02 7.06
N GLU A 18 -7.61 4.22 7.80
CA GLU A 18 -7.99 3.38 8.94
C GLU A 18 -9.25 2.58 8.55
N LEU A 19 -9.12 1.25 8.47
CA LEU A 19 -10.21 0.38 8.05
C LEU A 19 -10.82 -0.34 9.26
N HIS A 20 -12.12 -0.13 9.48
CA HIS A 20 -12.87 -0.72 10.59
C HIS A 20 -13.87 -1.77 10.10
N GLY A 21 -14.23 -2.72 10.97
CA GLY A 21 -15.23 -3.75 10.64
C GLY A 21 -14.74 -4.84 9.69
N CYS A 22 -13.43 -4.91 9.43
CA CYS A 22 -12.83 -5.93 8.59
C CYS A 22 -13.02 -7.35 9.17
N SER A 23 -13.17 -8.33 8.28
CA SER A 23 -13.25 -9.73 8.69
C SER A 23 -11.96 -10.17 9.37
N ARG A 24 -12.05 -10.63 10.62
CA ARG A 24 -10.89 -11.12 11.39
C ARG A 24 -10.19 -12.29 10.73
N SER A 25 -10.94 -13.23 10.14
CA SER A 25 -10.36 -14.38 9.45
C SER A 25 -9.58 -13.97 8.20
N ARG A 26 -10.02 -12.90 7.53
CA ARG A 26 -9.34 -12.37 6.35
C ARG A 26 -8.10 -11.57 6.72
N LEU A 27 -8.14 -10.81 7.82
CA LEU A 27 -6.98 -10.10 8.36
C LEU A 27 -5.87 -11.01 8.91
N ASP A 28 -6.17 -12.28 9.21
CA ASP A 28 -5.18 -13.24 9.71
C ASP A 28 -4.70 -14.23 8.64
N ASP A 29 -5.24 -14.13 7.41
CA ASP A 29 -4.83 -14.89 6.24
C ASP A 29 -3.84 -14.09 5.40
N VAL A 30 -2.56 -14.43 5.53
CA VAL A 30 -1.45 -13.76 4.83
C VAL A 30 -1.59 -13.84 3.32
N ALA A 31 -2.01 -15.00 2.80
CA ALA A 31 -2.08 -15.20 1.36
C ALA A 31 -3.22 -14.35 0.77
N ALA A 32 -4.35 -14.28 1.46
CA ALA A 32 -5.45 -13.41 1.09
C ALA A 32 -5.05 -11.93 1.12
N LEU A 33 -4.41 -11.47 2.20
CA LEU A 33 -3.95 -10.09 2.31
C LEU A 33 -2.92 -9.72 1.24
N GLN A 34 -1.95 -10.61 0.99
CA GLN A 34 -0.97 -10.39 -0.06
C GLN A 34 -1.64 -10.25 -1.43
N GLN A 35 -2.62 -11.11 -1.73
CA GLN A 35 -3.35 -11.04 -2.99
C GLN A 35 -4.21 -9.77 -3.07
N ASP A 36 -4.95 -9.42 -2.02
CA ASP A 36 -5.78 -8.21 -1.95
C ASP A 36 -4.91 -6.94 -2.19
N CYS A 37 -3.70 -6.87 -1.60
CA CYS A 37 -2.74 -5.78 -1.81
C CYS A 37 -2.16 -5.73 -3.24
N LEU A 38 -1.82 -6.88 -3.82
CA LEU A 38 -1.33 -6.97 -5.20
C LEU A 38 -2.40 -6.55 -6.20
N ASP A 39 -3.65 -6.93 -5.96
CA ASP A 39 -4.78 -6.53 -6.79
C ASP A 39 -5.08 -5.03 -6.66
N ALA A 40 -4.95 -4.45 -5.46
CA ALA A 40 -5.03 -3.01 -5.26
C ALA A 40 -3.92 -2.25 -6.03
N ALA A 41 -2.67 -2.74 -5.98
CA ALA A 41 -1.57 -2.15 -6.73
C ALA A 41 -1.80 -2.19 -8.25
N ARG A 42 -2.29 -3.34 -8.77
CA ARG A 42 -2.66 -3.48 -10.19
C ARG A 42 -3.81 -2.55 -10.58
N ALA A 43 -4.84 -2.44 -9.74
CA ALA A 43 -5.98 -1.56 -9.96
C ALA A 43 -5.57 -0.08 -9.97
N ALA A 44 -4.56 0.29 -9.17
CA ALA A 44 -3.95 1.62 -9.18
C ALA A 44 -3.03 1.88 -10.39
N GLY A 45 -2.80 0.89 -11.25
CA GLY A 45 -1.87 0.99 -12.39
C GLY A 45 -0.39 0.99 -11.98
N ALA A 46 -0.08 0.58 -10.74
CA ALA A 46 1.28 0.58 -10.23
C ALA A 46 2.07 -0.65 -10.67
N THR A 47 3.37 -0.48 -10.88
CA THR A 47 4.28 -1.59 -11.20
C THR A 47 4.83 -2.17 -9.89
N VAL A 48 4.49 -3.42 -9.60
CA VAL A 48 4.99 -4.15 -8.43
C VAL A 48 6.41 -4.66 -8.70
N VAL A 49 7.32 -4.34 -7.78
CA VAL A 49 8.72 -4.82 -7.80
C VAL A 49 8.86 -6.05 -6.92
N GLU A 50 8.34 -5.98 -5.69
CA GLU A 50 8.42 -7.06 -4.71
C GLU A 50 7.25 -6.95 -3.72
N ALA A 51 6.86 -8.07 -3.11
CA ALA A 51 5.92 -8.10 -1.99
C ALA A 51 6.49 -8.93 -0.84
N ARG A 52 6.40 -8.42 0.39
CA ARG A 52 6.78 -9.13 1.61
C ARG A 52 5.69 -9.02 2.66
N PHE A 53 5.35 -10.15 3.25
CA PHE A 53 4.36 -10.24 4.30
C PHE A 53 4.90 -11.07 5.46
N HIS A 54 4.52 -10.69 6.68
CA HIS A 54 4.89 -11.38 7.90
C HIS A 54 3.66 -11.56 8.78
N ARG A 55 3.42 -12.80 9.21
CA ARG A 55 2.40 -13.14 10.20
C ARG A 55 3.01 -13.24 11.59
N PHE A 56 2.41 -12.55 12.53
CA PHE A 56 2.74 -12.62 13.93
C PHE A 56 1.92 -13.70 14.63
N ALA A 57 2.43 -14.17 15.77
CA ALA A 57 1.71 -15.06 16.68
C ALA A 57 1.15 -14.28 17.87
N PRO A 58 -0.07 -14.58 18.35
CA PRO A 58 -1.01 -15.57 17.81
C PRO A 58 -1.77 -15.08 16.55
N HIS A 59 -1.83 -13.76 16.35
CA HIS A 59 -2.57 -13.11 15.27
C HIS A 59 -1.87 -11.83 14.80
N GLY A 60 -2.21 -11.40 13.59
CA GLY A 60 -1.78 -10.13 13.02
C GLY A 60 -0.81 -10.32 11.86
N VAL A 61 -0.90 -9.42 10.89
CA VAL A 61 -0.10 -9.45 9.67
C VAL A 61 0.43 -8.05 9.38
N SER A 62 1.70 -7.96 9.01
CA SER A 62 2.26 -6.76 8.37
C SER A 62 2.69 -7.10 6.96
N GLY A 63 2.43 -6.18 6.04
CA GLY A 63 2.74 -6.33 4.62
C GLY A 63 3.39 -5.07 4.06
N VAL A 64 4.22 -5.26 3.04
CA VAL A 64 4.66 -4.19 2.16
C VAL A 64 4.72 -4.71 0.73
N VAL A 65 4.11 -3.98 -0.18
CA VAL A 65 4.26 -4.14 -1.62
C VAL A 65 5.10 -2.97 -2.10
N MET A 66 6.31 -3.27 -2.56
CA MET A 66 7.23 -2.30 -3.13
C MET A 66 6.81 -2.02 -4.57
N LEU A 67 6.58 -0.75 -4.88
CA LEU A 67 6.26 -0.27 -6.21
C LEU A 67 7.50 0.39 -6.82
N ALA A 68 7.54 0.57 -8.13
CA ALA A 68 8.72 1.11 -8.82
C ALA A 68 9.23 2.45 -8.24
N GLU A 69 8.33 3.29 -7.72
CA GLU A 69 8.65 4.63 -7.22
C GLU A 69 8.04 4.91 -5.82
N SER A 70 7.38 3.92 -5.20
CA SER A 70 6.61 4.09 -3.96
C SER A 70 6.32 2.76 -3.24
N HIS A 71 5.28 2.69 -2.41
CA HIS A 71 4.89 1.49 -1.68
C HIS A 71 3.39 1.44 -1.36
N LEU A 72 2.90 0.25 -1.02
CA LEU A 72 1.62 0.00 -0.39
C LEU A 72 1.84 -0.89 0.84
N THR A 73 1.24 -0.54 1.98
CA THR A 73 1.40 -1.23 3.27
C THR A 73 0.07 -1.47 3.93
#